data_AF-W7HND0-F1
#
_entry.id   AF-W7HND0-F1
#
_cell.length_a   1.000
_cell.length_b   1.000
_cell.length_c   1.000
_cell.angle_alpha   90.00
_cell.angle_beta   90.00
_cell.angle_gamma   90.00
#
_symmetry.space_group_name_H-M   'P 1'
#
loop_
_entity.id
_entity.type
_entity.pdbx_description
1 polymer ?
#
loop_
_entity_poly.entity_id
_entity_poly.type
_entity_poly.pdbx_seq_one_letter_code
_entity_poly.pdbx_strand_id
1 'polypeptide(L)'
;MNIPSSPPKTNPYNNHRKARKTGEVDDLYYYLDYDRRGSPQSNSSRLVPELETTLEADEQDRIFQKLNDYLSNGMFNFFAKHQFPIPIDPGKRRVRKASDREWHEWLELAIALCEKRMIPKTLLHNERIKEFVTILQNSGEIRHVVAHPSRPLKSDMGVFQLISAGIHVAQIIKDWDGMEDMLKVKENTEAIIAKRRRRRESIKKHVRFLEQYAESEGLD
;
A
#
# COMPACT_ATOMS: atom_id res chain seq x y z
N MET A 1 -7.04 8.28 88.92
CA MET A 1 -8.33 8.93 88.61
C MET A 1 -8.25 9.58 87.24
N ASN A 2 -9.39 9.59 86.53
CA ASN A 2 -9.71 10.09 85.19
C ASN A 2 -8.93 11.28 84.58
N ILE A 3 -8.62 11.11 83.27
CA ILE A 3 -8.67 11.99 82.05
C ILE A 3 -9.56 13.27 82.18
N PRO A 4 -9.50 14.36 81.35
CA PRO A 4 -8.95 14.49 79.96
C PRO A 4 -8.37 15.86 79.51
N SER A 5 -7.80 15.94 78.29
CA SER A 5 -8.00 17.09 77.36
C SER A 5 -7.47 16.76 75.94
N SER A 6 -8.31 17.02 74.92
CA SER A 6 -8.05 16.83 73.47
C SER A 6 -7.60 18.16 72.81
N PRO A 7 -7.54 18.27 71.45
CA PRO A 7 -6.37 18.18 70.53
C PRO A 7 -6.03 19.54 69.86
N PRO A 8 -5.16 19.64 68.82
CA PRO A 8 -5.69 19.59 67.43
C PRO A 8 -4.74 19.09 66.30
N LYS A 9 -5.38 18.39 65.34
CA LYS A 9 -5.30 18.48 63.86
C LYS A 9 -3.95 18.78 63.19
N THR A 10 -3.37 17.77 62.55
CA THR A 10 -2.41 17.95 61.45
C THR A 10 -3.07 17.82 60.09
N ASN A 11 -2.66 18.72 59.20
CA ASN A 11 -3.26 19.15 57.94
C ASN A 11 -2.93 18.17 56.78
N PRO A 12 -3.90 17.73 55.95
CA PRO A 12 -3.71 16.68 54.93
C PRO A 12 -3.03 17.15 53.62
N TYR A 13 -2.32 18.28 53.62
CA TYR A 13 -1.62 18.77 52.44
C TYR A 13 -0.11 18.68 52.61
N ASN A 14 0.46 17.47 52.50
CA ASN A 14 1.89 17.32 52.26
C ASN A 14 2.11 16.59 50.93
N ASN A 15 2.39 17.40 49.92
CA ASN A 15 2.69 17.03 48.55
C ASN A 15 3.90 16.11 48.46
N HIS A 16 3.67 14.82 48.19
CA HIS A 16 4.67 13.93 47.59
C HIS A 16 4.16 13.48 46.21
N ARG A 17 4.23 14.38 45.22
CA ARG A 17 4.18 13.96 43.81
C ARG A 17 5.47 13.21 43.50
N LYS A 18 5.46 11.89 43.70
CA LYS A 18 6.37 11.00 42.97
C LYS A 18 6.07 11.20 41.47
N ALA A 19 7.09 11.50 40.69
CA ALA A 19 6.96 11.61 39.25
C ALA A 19 6.42 10.28 38.69
N ARG A 20 5.20 10.29 38.14
CA ARG A 20 4.64 9.15 37.42
C ARG A 20 5.54 8.85 36.22
N LYS A 21 6.01 7.61 36.10
CA LYS A 21 6.68 7.16 34.87
C LYS A 21 5.63 7.14 33.76
N THR A 22 5.91 7.83 32.66
CA THR A 22 5.09 7.85 31.46
C THR A 22 4.79 6.41 31.02
N GLY A 23 3.51 6.02 31.01
CA GLY A 23 3.05 4.69 30.59
C GLY A 23 2.32 3.85 31.64
N GLU A 24 2.16 4.35 32.87
CA GLU A 24 1.32 3.69 33.89
C GLU A 24 -0.16 3.90 33.54
N VAL A 25 -0.74 2.92 32.86
CA VAL A 25 -2.17 2.84 32.58
C VAL A 25 -2.86 2.36 33.86
N ASP A 26 -3.93 3.04 34.27
CA ASP A 26 -4.70 2.84 35.52
C ASP A 26 -4.92 1.35 35.87
N ASP A 27 -5.06 1.00 37.15
CA ASP A 27 -5.27 -0.39 37.64
C ASP A 27 -6.62 -1.04 37.21
N LEU A 28 -7.34 -0.44 36.26
CA LEU A 28 -8.63 -0.91 35.72
C LEU A 28 -8.49 -1.71 34.41
N TYR A 29 -7.27 -2.00 33.96
CA TYR A 29 -7.02 -2.79 32.75
C TYR A 29 -6.46 -4.16 33.10
N TYR A 30 -6.97 -5.22 32.47
CA TYR A 30 -6.34 -6.53 32.52
C TYR A 30 -5.55 -6.75 31.22
N TYR A 31 -4.40 -7.41 31.35
CA TYR A 31 -3.60 -7.84 30.21
C TYR A 31 -4.04 -9.24 29.81
N LEU A 32 -4.17 -9.48 28.50
CA LEU A 32 -4.41 -10.83 27.98
C LEU A 32 -3.12 -11.64 28.08
N ASP A 33 -3.21 -12.82 28.67
CA ASP A 33 -2.12 -13.78 28.65
C ASP A 33 -1.95 -14.32 27.22
N TYR A 34 -0.79 -14.06 26.63
CA TYR A 34 -0.43 -14.66 25.35
C TYR A 34 -0.02 -16.11 25.57
N ASP A 35 -0.89 -17.05 25.19
CA ASP A 35 -0.56 -18.48 25.22
C ASP A 35 0.50 -18.80 24.15
N ARG A 36 1.76 -18.74 24.56
CA ARG A 36 2.92 -19.11 23.73
C ARG A 36 2.88 -20.56 23.25
N ARG A 37 2.04 -21.43 23.83
CA ARG A 37 1.96 -22.85 23.48
C ARG A 37 1.09 -23.10 22.25
N GLY A 38 0.20 -22.17 21.91
CA GLY A 38 -0.62 -22.21 20.68
C GLY A 38 -0.03 -21.39 19.52
N SER A 39 1.08 -20.68 19.75
CA SER A 39 1.79 -19.99 18.67
C SER A 39 2.25 -21.05 17.66
N PRO A 40 1.87 -20.95 16.37
CA PRO A 40 2.42 -21.85 15.37
C PRO A 40 3.93 -21.66 15.42
N GLN A 41 4.65 -22.68 15.94
CA GLN A 41 6.10 -22.67 15.84
C GLN A 41 6.40 -22.46 14.37
N SER A 42 7.16 -21.40 14.07
CA SER A 42 7.66 -21.15 12.74
C SER A 42 8.52 -22.36 12.38
N ASN A 43 7.92 -23.34 11.70
CA ASN A 43 8.65 -24.36 10.98
C ASN A 43 9.45 -23.58 9.93
N SER A 44 10.66 -23.16 10.27
CA SER A 44 11.60 -22.46 9.40
C SER A 44 11.97 -23.29 8.16
N SER A 45 11.55 -24.55 8.11
CA SER A 45 11.63 -25.47 6.97
C SER A 45 10.46 -25.36 5.99
N ARG A 46 9.35 -24.66 6.31
CA ARG A 46 8.41 -24.22 5.29
C ARG A 46 9.03 -23.00 4.61
N LEU A 47 9.79 -23.26 3.55
CA LEU A 47 10.18 -22.25 2.56
C LEU A 47 8.93 -21.40 2.29
N VAL A 48 8.93 -20.16 2.77
CA VAL A 48 7.93 -19.17 2.34
C VAL A 48 7.96 -19.24 0.81
N PRO A 49 6.84 -19.51 0.11
CA PRO A 49 6.86 -19.58 -1.34
C PRO A 49 7.52 -18.31 -1.85
N GLU A 50 8.68 -18.44 -2.48
CA GLU A 50 9.37 -17.30 -3.06
C GLU A 50 8.38 -16.66 -4.03
N LEU A 51 8.05 -15.40 -3.78
CA LEU A 51 7.02 -14.72 -4.57
C LEU A 51 7.51 -14.68 -6.01
N GLU A 52 6.87 -15.47 -6.88
CA GLU A 52 7.33 -15.63 -8.25
C GLU A 52 7.42 -14.27 -8.95
N THR A 53 8.57 -14.02 -9.54
CA THR A 53 8.81 -12.89 -10.44
C THR A 53 8.93 -13.47 -11.85
N THR A 54 7.81 -13.44 -12.59
CA THR A 54 7.78 -13.92 -13.97
C THR A 54 7.88 -12.80 -14.98
N LEU A 55 7.43 -11.59 -14.64
CA LEU A 55 7.58 -10.40 -15.47
C LEU A 55 9.03 -9.90 -15.54
N GLU A 56 9.45 -9.51 -16.73
CA GLU A 56 10.75 -8.89 -16.98
C GLU A 56 10.73 -7.38 -16.63
N ALA A 57 11.91 -6.76 -16.52
CA ALA A 57 12.05 -5.34 -16.14
C ALA A 57 11.26 -4.42 -17.08
N ASP A 58 11.52 -4.52 -18.38
CA ASP A 58 10.88 -3.70 -19.41
C ASP A 58 9.35 -3.83 -19.41
N GLU A 59 8.83 -5.01 -19.08
CA GLU A 59 7.39 -5.24 -19.02
C GLU A 59 6.75 -4.60 -17.80
N GLN A 60 7.40 -4.74 -16.63
CA GLN A 60 6.96 -4.04 -15.45
C GLN A 60 6.94 -2.54 -15.72
N ASP A 61 8.02 -2.00 -16.29
CA ASP A 61 8.12 -0.56 -16.54
C ASP A 61 7.04 -0.06 -17.51
N ARG A 62 6.74 -0.84 -18.57
CA ARG A 62 5.60 -0.55 -19.47
C ARG A 62 4.25 -0.59 -18.75
N ILE A 63 4.03 -1.57 -17.87
CA ILE A 63 2.79 -1.69 -17.08
C ILE A 63 2.64 -0.46 -16.19
N PHE A 64 3.68 -0.12 -15.45
CA PHE A 64 3.65 0.98 -14.48
C PHE A 64 3.60 2.36 -15.14
N GLN A 65 4.25 2.54 -16.29
CA GLN A 65 4.11 3.76 -17.08
C GLN A 65 2.65 3.94 -17.54
N LYS A 66 2.01 2.89 -18.06
CA LYS A 66 0.60 2.95 -18.46
C LYS A 66 -0.32 3.31 -17.29
N LEU A 67 -0.12 2.67 -16.13
CA LEU A 67 -0.87 2.99 -14.92
C LEU A 67 -0.68 4.46 -14.52
N ASN A 68 0.56 4.95 -14.53
CA ASN A 68 0.89 6.34 -14.23
C ASN A 68 0.16 7.32 -15.16
N ASP A 69 0.15 7.02 -16.46
CA ASP A 69 -0.50 7.88 -17.47
C ASP A 69 -2.03 7.90 -17.28
N TYR A 70 -2.66 6.75 -17.08
CA TYR A 70 -4.10 6.67 -16.83
C TYR A 70 -4.50 7.36 -15.51
N LEU A 71 -3.77 7.12 -14.43
CA LEU A 71 -4.04 7.75 -13.14
C LEU A 71 -3.86 9.27 -13.18
N SER A 72 -2.80 9.74 -13.83
CA SER A 72 -2.53 11.18 -13.97
C SER A 72 -3.62 11.85 -14.82
N ASN A 73 -4.06 11.20 -15.91
CA ASN A 73 -5.16 11.70 -16.74
C ASN A 73 -6.48 11.75 -15.95
N GLY A 74 -6.82 10.67 -15.24
CA GLY A 74 -8.03 10.59 -14.43
C GLY A 74 -8.07 11.67 -13.36
N MET A 75 -6.95 11.88 -12.65
CA MET A 75 -6.88 12.90 -11.60
C MET A 75 -6.87 14.33 -12.14
N PHE A 76 -6.18 14.56 -13.25
CA PHE A 76 -6.25 15.85 -13.95
C PHE A 76 -7.70 16.20 -14.32
N ASN A 77 -8.43 15.25 -14.91
CA ASN A 77 -9.82 15.45 -15.29
C ASN A 77 -10.72 15.65 -14.06
N PHE A 78 -10.51 14.89 -13.00
CA PHE A 78 -11.24 15.05 -11.73
C PHE A 78 -11.04 16.46 -11.16
N PHE A 79 -9.79 16.96 -11.12
CA PHE A 79 -9.48 18.31 -10.65
C PHE A 79 -10.07 19.39 -11.55
N ALA A 80 -9.92 19.25 -12.87
CA ALA A 80 -10.43 20.21 -13.84
C ALA A 80 -11.97 20.27 -13.82
N LYS A 81 -12.64 19.12 -13.76
CA LYS A 81 -14.11 19.05 -13.74
C LYS A 81 -14.72 19.70 -12.50
N HIS A 82 -14.05 19.57 -11.36
CA HIS A 82 -14.54 20.07 -10.08
C HIS A 82 -13.90 21.40 -9.65
N GLN A 83 -13.00 21.95 -10.47
CA GLN A 83 -12.33 23.23 -10.24
C GLN A 83 -11.65 23.32 -8.86
N PHE A 84 -10.99 22.23 -8.44
CA PHE A 84 -10.25 22.25 -7.17
C PHE A 84 -9.08 23.23 -7.23
N PRO A 85 -8.79 23.95 -6.13
CA PRO A 85 -7.68 24.88 -6.10
C PRO A 85 -6.35 24.12 -6.12
N ILE A 86 -5.49 24.50 -7.06
CA ILE A 86 -4.12 23.99 -7.16
C ILE A 86 -3.18 25.10 -6.63
N PRO A 87 -2.40 24.85 -5.56
CA PRO A 87 -1.42 25.81 -5.06
C PRO A 87 -0.43 26.23 -6.15
N ILE A 88 -0.22 27.54 -6.26
CA ILE A 88 0.84 28.09 -7.13
C ILE A 88 2.15 27.98 -6.38
N ASP A 89 3.04 27.13 -6.87
CA ASP A 89 4.40 27.00 -6.37
C ASP A 89 5.33 27.79 -7.33
N PRO A 90 6.09 28.78 -6.84
CA PRO A 90 6.99 29.59 -7.66
C PRO A 90 8.01 28.79 -8.47
N GLY A 91 8.39 27.59 -7.98
CA GLY A 91 9.37 26.72 -8.64
C GLY A 91 8.76 25.77 -9.67
N LYS A 92 7.42 25.67 -9.75
CA LYS A 92 6.75 24.67 -10.59
C LYS A 92 5.93 25.32 -11.70
N ARG A 93 5.97 24.69 -12.88
CA ARG A 93 5.15 25.11 -14.01
C ARG A 93 3.66 24.98 -13.65
N ARG A 94 2.85 25.92 -14.14
CA ARG A 94 1.39 25.81 -14.07
C ARG A 94 0.92 24.56 -14.80
N VAL A 95 0.02 23.82 -14.17
CA VAL A 95 -0.59 22.62 -14.74
C VAL A 95 -1.50 23.01 -15.90
N ARG A 96 -1.23 22.48 -17.10
CA ARG A 96 -2.01 22.64 -18.32
C ARG A 96 -2.47 21.30 -18.90
N LYS A 97 -1.70 20.25 -18.68
CA LYS A 97 -1.99 18.87 -19.07
C LYS A 97 -1.66 17.91 -17.93
N ALA A 98 -2.20 16.70 -17.97
CA ALA A 98 -1.98 15.68 -16.94
C ALA A 98 -0.48 15.37 -16.70
N SER A 99 0.32 15.33 -17.77
CA SER A 99 1.77 15.08 -17.71
C SER A 99 2.63 16.25 -17.26
N ASP A 100 2.03 17.39 -16.88
CA ASP A 100 2.79 18.46 -16.22
C ASP A 100 3.08 18.16 -14.75
N ARG A 101 2.52 17.07 -14.22
CA ARG A 101 2.70 16.58 -12.86
C ARG A 101 2.87 15.07 -12.88
N GLU A 102 3.75 14.57 -12.03
CA GLU A 102 3.88 13.13 -11.79
C GLU A 102 2.72 12.63 -10.92
N TRP A 103 2.39 11.33 -11.00
CA TRP A 103 1.31 10.75 -10.19
C TRP A 103 1.45 11.03 -8.69
N HIS A 104 2.67 11.02 -8.15
CA HIS A 104 2.87 11.32 -6.74
C HIS A 104 2.47 12.76 -6.37
N GLU A 105 2.64 13.73 -7.27
CA GLU A 105 2.23 15.11 -7.01
C GLU A 105 0.70 15.23 -7.03
N TRP A 106 0.05 14.49 -7.92
CA TRP A 106 -1.41 14.36 -7.92
C TRP A 106 -1.94 13.77 -6.61
N LEU A 107 -1.27 12.74 -6.08
CA LEU A 107 -1.58 12.15 -4.77
C LEU A 107 -1.44 13.16 -3.64
N GLU A 108 -0.30 13.85 -3.56
CA GLU A 108 -0.04 14.88 -2.54
C GLU A 108 -1.10 15.98 -2.55
N LEU A 109 -1.48 16.46 -3.74
CA LEU A 109 -2.54 17.45 -3.90
C LEU A 109 -3.91 16.91 -3.43
N ALA A 110 -4.28 15.70 -3.84
CA ALA A 110 -5.57 15.11 -3.47
C ALA A 110 -5.68 14.88 -1.96
N ILE A 111 -4.62 14.36 -1.33
CA ILE A 111 -4.56 14.14 0.13
C ILE A 111 -4.66 15.47 0.86
N ALA A 112 -3.91 16.50 0.45
CA ALA A 112 -3.96 17.82 1.08
C ALA A 112 -5.35 18.47 0.98
N LEU A 113 -6.06 18.28 -0.13
CA LEU A 113 -7.45 18.76 -0.28
C LEU A 113 -8.43 17.97 0.60
N CYS A 114 -8.23 16.66 0.75
CA CYS A 114 -9.01 15.84 1.68
C CYS A 114 -8.85 16.29 3.13
N GLU A 115 -7.61 16.53 3.57
CA GLU A 115 -7.30 17.00 4.93
C GLU A 115 -7.96 18.36 5.22
N LYS A 116 -7.93 19.27 4.24
CA LYS A 116 -8.62 20.58 4.29
C LYS A 116 -10.13 20.49 4.09
N ARG A 117 -10.70 19.28 3.95
CA ARG A 117 -12.13 19.01 3.70
C ARG A 117 -12.68 19.72 2.45
N MET A 118 -11.84 19.92 1.45
CA MET A 118 -12.19 20.62 0.21
C MET A 118 -12.80 19.70 -0.86
N ILE A 119 -12.70 18.39 -0.69
CA ILE A 119 -13.32 17.39 -1.58
C ILE A 119 -14.64 16.93 -0.94
N PRO A 120 -15.81 17.30 -1.49
CA PRO A 120 -17.09 16.79 -1.04
C PRO A 120 -17.18 15.27 -1.24
N LYS A 121 -17.67 14.56 -0.22
CA LYS A 121 -17.86 13.09 -0.29
C LYS A 121 -18.75 12.66 -1.46
N THR A 122 -19.72 13.48 -1.86
CA THR A 122 -20.67 13.21 -2.95
C THR A 122 -19.99 13.04 -4.32
N LEU A 123 -18.80 13.63 -4.48
CA LEU A 123 -18.01 13.48 -5.71
C LEU A 123 -17.37 12.10 -5.81
N LEU A 124 -17.13 11.43 -4.69
CA LEU A 124 -16.51 10.11 -4.63
C LEU A 124 -17.54 8.99 -4.81
N HIS A 125 -17.11 7.86 -5.36
CA HIS A 125 -17.93 6.66 -5.42
C HIS A 125 -18.30 6.17 -4.01
N ASN A 126 -19.57 5.82 -3.80
CA ASN A 126 -20.12 5.41 -2.50
C ASN A 126 -19.91 6.41 -1.34
N GLU A 127 -19.55 7.67 -1.63
CA GLU A 127 -19.29 8.71 -0.64
C GLU A 127 -18.20 8.39 0.42
N ARG A 128 -17.27 7.49 0.11
CA ARG A 128 -16.31 6.95 1.09
C ARG A 128 -14.98 7.72 1.13
N ILE A 129 -15.00 8.90 1.75
CA ILE A 129 -13.80 9.77 1.80
C ILE A 129 -12.62 9.18 2.61
N LYS A 130 -12.90 8.40 3.68
CA LYS A 130 -11.84 7.75 4.46
C LYS A 130 -11.13 6.67 3.66
N GLU A 131 -11.88 5.90 2.87
CA GLU A 131 -11.31 4.88 1.99
C GLU A 131 -10.51 5.52 0.85
N PHE A 132 -10.94 6.68 0.36
CA PHE A 132 -10.23 7.40 -0.70
C PHE A 132 -8.78 7.73 -0.34
N VAL A 133 -8.53 8.30 0.85
CA VAL A 133 -7.16 8.61 1.28
C VAL A 133 -6.29 7.35 1.36
N THR A 134 -6.83 6.26 1.93
CA THR A 134 -6.13 4.98 2.01
C THR A 134 -5.82 4.41 0.63
N ILE A 135 -6.78 4.43 -0.30
CA ILE A 135 -6.61 3.93 -1.66
C ILE A 135 -5.54 4.74 -2.42
N LEU A 136 -5.56 6.07 -2.28
CA LEU A 136 -4.55 6.96 -2.85
C LEU A 136 -3.15 6.62 -2.32
N GLN A 137 -2.98 6.48 -1.01
CA GLN A 137 -1.71 6.13 -0.39
C GLN A 137 -1.20 4.76 -0.88
N ASN A 138 -2.07 3.76 -0.97
CA ASN A 138 -1.72 2.43 -1.46
C ASN A 138 -1.24 2.43 -2.92
N SER A 139 -1.74 3.37 -3.73
CA SER A 139 -1.28 3.55 -5.12
C SER A 139 0.05 4.34 -5.25
N GLY A 140 0.54 4.94 -4.16
CA GLY A 140 1.75 5.77 -4.16
C GLY A 140 3.04 5.00 -4.46
N GLU A 141 3.05 3.69 -4.23
CA GLU A 141 4.16 2.79 -4.56
C GLU A 141 4.48 2.71 -6.07
N ILE A 142 3.54 3.15 -6.93
CA ILE A 142 3.78 3.30 -8.38
C ILE A 142 4.92 4.29 -8.66
N ARG A 143 5.13 5.29 -7.78
CA ARG A 143 6.22 6.29 -7.86
C ARG A 143 7.61 5.66 -7.91
N HIS A 144 7.86 4.69 -7.03
CA HIS A 144 9.18 4.08 -6.91
C HIS A 144 9.57 3.33 -8.18
N VAL A 145 8.57 2.97 -8.97
CA VAL A 145 8.78 2.20 -10.19
C VAL A 145 9.20 3.06 -11.36
N VAL A 146 8.46 4.14 -11.63
CA VAL A 146 8.70 4.99 -12.80
C VAL A 146 9.97 5.83 -12.64
N ALA A 147 10.28 6.27 -11.42
CA ALA A 147 11.39 7.19 -11.16
C ALA A 147 12.77 6.51 -10.99
N HIS A 148 12.83 5.19 -10.73
CA HIS A 148 14.07 4.48 -10.43
C HIS A 148 14.22 3.23 -11.31
N PRO A 149 14.81 3.36 -12.52
CA PRO A 149 14.97 2.25 -13.47
C PRO A 149 15.82 1.10 -12.92
N SER A 150 16.75 1.37 -12.00
CA SER A 150 17.62 0.37 -11.37
C SER A 150 17.00 -0.35 -10.16
N ARG A 151 15.68 -0.21 -9.95
CA ARG A 151 15.00 -0.83 -8.81
C ARG A 151 15.00 -2.36 -8.91
N PRO A 152 14.89 -3.07 -7.78
CA PRO A 152 14.55 -4.49 -7.82
C PRO A 152 13.17 -4.70 -8.46
N LEU A 153 13.04 -5.80 -9.19
CA LEU A 153 11.76 -6.24 -9.76
C LEU A 153 10.75 -6.50 -8.64
N LYS A 154 9.49 -6.09 -8.86
CA LYS A 154 8.39 -6.46 -7.97
C LYS A 154 7.93 -7.87 -8.32
N SER A 155 7.50 -8.64 -7.34
CA SER A 155 6.86 -9.93 -7.61
C SER A 155 5.57 -9.76 -8.40
N ASP A 156 5.12 -10.81 -9.09
CA ASP A 156 3.88 -10.78 -9.87
C ASP A 156 2.68 -10.32 -9.04
N MET A 157 2.61 -10.79 -7.78
CA MET A 157 1.58 -10.36 -6.82
C MET A 157 1.69 -8.87 -6.49
N GLY A 158 2.91 -8.36 -6.31
CA GLY A 158 3.16 -6.94 -6.07
C GLY A 158 2.75 -6.08 -7.26
N VAL A 159 2.98 -6.54 -8.49
CA VAL A 159 2.49 -5.86 -9.71
C VAL A 159 0.95 -5.82 -9.73
N PHE A 160 0.28 -6.94 -9.44
CA PHE A 160 -1.19 -6.96 -9.38
C PHE A 160 -1.80 -6.09 -8.28
N GLN A 161 -1.16 -6.02 -7.11
CA GLN A 161 -1.62 -5.14 -6.04
C GLN A 161 -1.62 -3.67 -6.49
N LEU A 162 -0.59 -3.24 -7.22
CA LEU A 162 -0.49 -1.88 -7.74
C LEU A 162 -1.48 -1.60 -8.86
N ILE A 163 -1.66 -2.54 -9.80
CA ILE A 163 -2.71 -2.44 -10.82
C ILE A 163 -4.09 -2.31 -10.13
N SER A 164 -4.35 -3.14 -9.12
CA SER A 164 -5.64 -3.13 -8.40
C SER A 164 -5.85 -1.84 -7.62
N ALA A 165 -4.81 -1.31 -6.98
CA ALA A 165 -4.86 -0.01 -6.32
C ALA A 165 -5.21 1.10 -7.32
N GLY A 166 -4.59 1.11 -8.51
CA GLY A 166 -4.90 2.05 -9.57
C GLY A 166 -6.36 1.96 -10.06
N ILE A 167 -6.87 0.74 -10.28
CA ILE A 167 -8.27 0.50 -10.64
C ILE A 167 -9.21 1.07 -9.58
N HIS A 168 -8.91 0.85 -8.30
CA HIS A 168 -9.73 1.39 -7.20
C HIS A 168 -9.68 2.92 -7.14
N VAL A 169 -8.55 3.54 -7.46
CA VAL A 169 -8.46 5.01 -7.60
C VAL A 169 -9.38 5.49 -8.72
N ALA A 170 -9.31 4.89 -9.91
CA ALA A 170 -10.17 5.26 -11.04
C ALA A 170 -11.66 5.10 -10.69
N GLN A 171 -12.01 3.99 -10.03
CA GLN A 171 -13.37 3.74 -9.56
C GLN A 171 -13.86 4.81 -8.58
N ILE A 172 -13.04 5.19 -7.58
CA ILE A 172 -13.49 6.11 -6.54
C ILE A 172 -13.61 7.56 -7.02
N ILE A 173 -12.81 7.98 -8.00
CA ILE A 173 -12.95 9.28 -8.67
C ILE A 173 -13.98 9.26 -9.82
N LYS A 174 -14.61 8.10 -10.07
CA LYS A 174 -15.61 7.87 -11.14
C LYS A 174 -15.05 8.08 -12.55
N ASP A 175 -13.79 7.75 -12.75
CA ASP A 175 -13.14 7.69 -14.08
C ASP A 175 -13.35 6.29 -14.68
N TRP A 176 -14.51 6.08 -15.29
CA TRP A 176 -14.90 4.77 -15.82
C TRP A 176 -14.06 4.34 -17.01
N ASP A 177 -13.72 5.27 -17.91
CA ASP A 177 -12.89 4.99 -19.08
C ASP A 177 -11.47 4.59 -18.65
N GLY A 178 -10.86 5.36 -17.74
CA GLY A 178 -9.55 5.01 -17.17
C GLY A 178 -9.57 3.69 -16.40
N MET A 179 -10.67 3.40 -15.67
CA MET A 179 -10.85 2.13 -14.98
C MET A 179 -10.89 0.94 -15.95
N GLU A 180 -11.63 1.06 -17.06
CA GLU A 180 -11.71 0.02 -18.08
C GLU A 180 -10.35 -0.25 -18.74
N ASP A 181 -9.61 0.81 -19.05
CA ASP A 181 -8.28 0.69 -19.64
C ASP A 181 -7.26 0.05 -18.68
N MET A 182 -7.35 0.33 -17.38
CA MET A 182 -6.54 -0.36 -16.37
C MET A 182 -6.96 -1.82 -16.18
N LEU A 183 -8.24 -2.16 -16.33
CA LEU A 183 -8.70 -3.56 -16.35
C LEU A 183 -8.10 -4.33 -17.53
N LYS A 184 -7.99 -3.71 -18.71
CA LYS A 184 -7.27 -4.28 -19.86
C LYS A 184 -5.78 -4.48 -19.56
N VAL A 185 -5.14 -3.55 -18.84
CA VAL A 185 -3.75 -3.73 -18.38
C VAL A 185 -3.63 -4.94 -17.45
N LYS A 186 -4.56 -5.09 -16.51
CA LYS A 186 -4.63 -6.25 -15.61
C LYS A 186 -4.73 -7.57 -16.39
N GLU A 187 -5.70 -7.69 -17.29
CA GLU A 187 -5.93 -8.90 -18.09
C GLU A 187 -4.71 -9.26 -18.95
N ASN A 188 -4.11 -8.28 -19.63
CA ASN A 188 -2.90 -8.49 -20.42
C ASN A 188 -1.73 -8.98 -19.54
N THR A 189 -1.58 -8.44 -18.33
CA THR A 189 -0.56 -8.85 -17.38
C THR A 189 -0.77 -10.30 -16.93
N GLU A 190 -2.01 -10.70 -16.65
CA GLU A 190 -2.38 -12.09 -16.33
C GLU A 190 -2.02 -13.05 -17.47
N ALA A 191 -2.32 -12.68 -18.71
CA ALA A 191 -2.02 -13.50 -19.88
C ALA A 191 -0.51 -13.74 -20.06
N ILE A 192 0.30 -12.69 -19.88
CA ILE A 192 1.77 -12.76 -19.98
C ILE A 192 2.34 -13.68 -18.89
N ILE A 193 1.93 -13.49 -17.63
CA ILE A 193 2.37 -14.29 -16.49
C ILE A 193 2.00 -15.75 -16.69
N ALA A 194 0.74 -16.04 -17.05
CA ALA A 194 0.26 -17.40 -17.28
C ALA A 194 1.04 -18.11 -18.40
N LYS A 195 1.33 -17.39 -19.50
CA LYS A 195 2.14 -17.92 -20.62
C LYS A 195 3.55 -18.29 -20.15
N ARG A 196 4.20 -17.44 -19.34
CA ARG A 196 5.55 -17.71 -18.83
C ARG A 196 5.59 -18.84 -17.81
N ARG A 197 4.61 -18.92 -16.90
CA ARG A 197 4.48 -20.04 -15.95
C ARG A 197 4.40 -21.38 -16.69
N ARG A 198 3.51 -21.48 -17.68
CA ARG A 198 3.40 -22.68 -18.54
C ARG A 198 4.72 -23.04 -19.22
N ARG A 199 5.43 -22.04 -19.76
CA ARG A 199 6.75 -22.26 -20.41
C ARG A 199 7.79 -22.78 -19.41
N ARG A 200 7.88 -22.17 -18.22
CA ARG A 200 8.81 -22.60 -17.16
C ARG A 200 8.51 -24.02 -16.70
N GLU A 201 7.24 -24.36 -16.51
CA GLU A 201 6.82 -25.73 -16.15
C GLU A 201 7.20 -26.75 -17.23
N SER A 202 7.00 -26.43 -18.51
CA SER A 202 7.40 -27.30 -19.62
C SER A 202 8.92 -27.53 -19.65
N ILE A 203 9.72 -26.48 -19.43
CA ILE A 203 11.18 -26.60 -19.33
C ILE A 203 11.57 -27.46 -18.13
N LYS A 204 10.99 -27.22 -16.95
CA LYS A 204 11.27 -28.03 -15.74
C LYS A 204 10.93 -29.51 -15.94
N LYS A 205 9.88 -29.83 -16.68
CA LYS A 205 9.53 -31.23 -17.03
C LYS A 205 10.56 -31.83 -17.98
N HIS A 206 11.02 -31.06 -18.97
CA HIS A 206 12.04 -31.51 -19.91
C HIS A 206 13.39 -31.74 -19.23
N VAL A 207 13.84 -30.82 -18.37
CA VAL A 207 15.08 -30.98 -17.59
C VAL A 207 15.02 -32.23 -16.71
N ARG A 208 13.91 -32.43 -15.98
CA ARG A 208 13.71 -33.65 -15.18
C ARG A 208 13.74 -34.93 -16.01
N PHE A 209 13.19 -34.90 -17.22
CA PHE A 209 13.25 -36.03 -18.13
C PHE A 209 14.70 -36.33 -18.57
N LEU A 210 15.49 -35.30 -18.86
CA LEU A 210 16.90 -35.46 -19.23
C LEU A 210 17.75 -35.97 -18.06
N GLU A 211 17.52 -35.47 -16.84
CA GLU A 211 18.17 -35.96 -15.61
C GLU A 211 17.89 -37.45 -15.40
N GLN A 212 16.62 -37.86 -15.49
CA GLN A 212 16.22 -39.27 -15.38
C GLN A 212 16.82 -40.15 -16.48
N TYR A 213 16.94 -39.63 -17.70
CA TYR A 213 17.56 -40.34 -18.81
C TYR A 213 19.06 -40.55 -18.58
N ALA A 214 19.79 -39.50 -18.17
CA ALA A 214 21.21 -39.58 -17.86
C ALA A 214 21.51 -40.56 -16.70
N GLU A 215 20.69 -40.53 -15.64
CA GLU A 215 20.76 -41.50 -14.53
C GLU A 215 20.53 -42.95 -15.01
N SER A 216 19.64 -43.15 -15.99
CA SER A 216 19.34 -44.50 -16.52
C SER A 216 20.43 -45.06 -17.45
N GLU A 217 21.20 -44.20 -18.10
CA GLU A 217 22.28 -44.57 -19.02
C GLU A 217 23.66 -44.63 -18.32
N GLY A 218 23.73 -44.32 -17.02
CA GLY A 218 24.98 -44.37 -16.24
C GLY A 218 26.02 -43.33 -16.67
N LEU A 219 25.57 -42.20 -17.23
CA LEU A 219 26.40 -41.08 -17.63
C LEU A 219 26.47 -40.09 -16.46
N ASP A 220 27.48 -40.25 -15.59
CA ASP A 220 27.88 -39.25 -14.58
C ASP A 220 28.54 -38.01 -15.22
#